data_AF-A0A1V3RGZ4-F1
#
_entry.id   AF-A0A1V3RGZ4-F1
#
_cell.length_a   1.000
_cell.length_b   1.000
_cell.length_c   1.000
_cell.angle_alpha   90.00
_cell.angle_beta   90.00
_cell.angle_gamma   90.00
#
_symmetry.space_group_name_H-M   'P 1'
#
loop_
_entity.id
_entity.type
_entity.pdbx_description
1 polymer ?
#
loop_
_entity_poly.entity_id
_entity_poly.type
_entity_poly.pdbx_seq_one_letter_code
_entity_poly.pdbx_strand_id
1 'polypeptide(L)'
;MQTEAVFENIANRIISEISLAKKSIYIAVAWFTNQRIFNILIKKAENGCQINLIYSADQINDNSKIDFNSLNIRASKAFRIGDGDKILMHNKFCVIDHCTIITGSYNWSYKAETNFENIIITKDDTTLAVQFISEFYKIKKKFYPKDEEEIKYFPLDKIIKQIEILKNYILLEEIEELKKYALKLQIYNFNTDIVQILNLIEKEDLETAIKTITDFISNCQQTTIWTDPEIAELKLEIHSLQNEINAFDNERIELEKILSNFHYCHSKELGPIILKILKLRKQKYKYDKEN
;
A
#
# COMPACT_ATOMS: atom_id res chain seq x y z
N MET A 1 -1.25 -15.76 12.80
CA MET A 1 -1.38 -15.31 11.40
C MET A 1 -2.67 -15.83 10.79
N GLN A 2 -3.61 -14.95 10.46
CA GLN A 2 -4.84 -15.26 9.74
C GLN A 2 -4.92 -14.36 8.50
N THR A 3 -5.14 -14.93 7.32
CA THR A 3 -5.26 -14.19 6.05
C THR A 3 -6.62 -14.45 5.42
N GLU A 4 -7.26 -13.39 4.95
CA GLU A 4 -8.58 -13.45 4.30
C GLU A 4 -8.60 -12.54 3.07
N ALA A 5 -9.18 -13.03 1.98
CA ALA A 5 -9.48 -12.24 0.79
C ALA A 5 -10.94 -11.75 0.84
N VAL A 6 -11.15 -10.47 0.54
CA VAL A 6 -12.46 -9.82 0.59
C VAL A 6 -12.74 -9.16 -0.76
N PHE A 7 -13.89 -9.51 -1.34
CA PHE A 7 -14.29 -9.08 -2.68
C PHE A 7 -15.56 -8.22 -2.67
N GLU A 8 -16.32 -8.23 -1.58
CA GLU A 8 -17.59 -7.51 -1.44
C GLU A 8 -17.60 -6.67 -0.16
N ASN A 9 -18.38 -5.59 -0.15
CA ASN A 9 -18.52 -4.70 1.01
C ASN A 9 -17.18 -4.22 1.58
N ILE A 10 -16.18 -4.04 0.71
CA ILE A 10 -14.79 -3.75 1.07
C ILE A 10 -14.68 -2.51 1.96
N ALA A 11 -15.40 -1.42 1.64
CA ALA A 11 -15.40 -0.21 2.46
C ALA A 11 -15.86 -0.47 3.91
N ASN A 12 -16.92 -1.26 4.10
CA ASN A 12 -17.42 -1.59 5.44
C ASN A 12 -16.41 -2.47 6.19
N ARG A 13 -15.77 -3.42 5.49
CA ARG A 13 -14.75 -4.24 6.12
C ARG A 13 -13.54 -3.42 6.57
N ILE A 14 -13.06 -2.48 5.75
CA ILE A 14 -12.00 -1.54 6.13
C ILE A 14 -12.40 -0.71 7.36
N ILE A 15 -13.64 -0.20 7.41
CA ILE A 15 -14.16 0.55 8.57
C ILE A 15 -14.16 -0.32 9.83
N SER A 16 -14.56 -1.60 9.72
CA SER A 16 -14.54 -2.53 10.85
C SER A 16 -13.13 -2.74 11.40
N GLU A 17 -12.14 -2.97 10.54
CA GLU A 17 -10.76 -3.16 10.97
C GLU A 17 -10.16 -1.87 11.59
N ILE A 18 -10.38 -0.71 10.95
CA ILE A 18 -9.97 0.59 11.51
C ILE A 18 -10.61 0.84 12.88
N SER A 19 -11.87 0.44 13.05
CA SER A 19 -12.59 0.60 14.33
C SER A 19 -11.98 -0.22 15.47
N LEU A 20 -11.20 -1.27 15.18
CA LEU A 20 -10.49 -2.06 16.18
C LEU A 20 -9.12 -1.47 16.57
N ALA A 21 -8.57 -0.54 15.78
CA ALA A 21 -7.27 0.06 16.01
C ALA A 21 -7.18 0.77 17.37
N LYS A 22 -6.05 0.60 18.07
CA LYS A 22 -5.81 1.15 19.41
C LYS A 22 -4.64 2.11 19.47
N LYS A 23 -3.56 1.86 18.74
CA LYS A 23 -2.28 2.56 18.88
C LYS A 23 -1.95 3.40 17.64
N SER A 24 -1.94 2.79 16.46
CA SER A 24 -1.41 3.44 15.26
C SER A 24 -2.02 2.89 13.97
N ILE A 25 -2.15 3.75 12.97
CA ILE A 25 -2.58 3.39 11.62
C ILE A 25 -1.66 4.09 10.61
N TYR A 26 -1.08 3.33 9.69
CA TYR A 26 -0.29 3.84 8.56
C TYR A 26 -1.02 3.53 7.27
N ILE A 27 -1.28 4.53 6.43
CA ILE A 27 -2.10 4.38 5.23
C ILE A 27 -1.36 4.98 4.05
N ALA A 28 -1.15 4.22 2.99
CA ALA A 28 -0.74 4.75 1.69
C ALA A 28 -1.78 4.34 0.65
N VAL A 29 -2.57 5.31 0.19
CA VAL A 29 -3.64 5.09 -0.80
C VAL A 29 -3.60 6.16 -1.88
N ALA A 30 -3.55 5.75 -3.14
CA ALA A 30 -3.49 6.67 -4.27
C ALA A 30 -4.66 7.67 -4.26
N TRP A 31 -5.88 7.13 -4.28
CA TRP A 31 -7.11 7.93 -4.30
C TRP A 31 -7.96 7.65 -3.07
N PHE A 32 -8.33 8.72 -2.38
CA PHE A 32 -9.13 8.69 -1.17
C PHE A 32 -10.22 9.75 -1.28
N THR A 33 -11.44 9.32 -1.56
CA THR A 33 -12.61 10.21 -1.65
C THR A 33 -13.77 9.77 -0.76
N ASN A 34 -13.66 8.61 -0.09
CA ASN A 34 -14.72 8.05 0.73
C ASN A 34 -14.78 8.70 2.13
N GLN A 35 -15.71 9.63 2.31
CA GLN A 35 -15.87 10.36 3.57
C GLN A 35 -16.16 9.45 4.78
N ARG A 36 -16.81 8.29 4.58
CA ARG A 36 -17.14 7.37 5.67
C ARG A 36 -15.88 6.81 6.32
N ILE A 37 -14.92 6.40 5.50
CA ILE A 37 -13.62 5.90 5.97
C ILE A 37 -12.82 7.05 6.59
N PHE A 38 -12.82 8.24 5.99
CA PHE A 38 -12.10 9.37 6.55
C PHE A 38 -12.63 9.80 7.93
N ASN A 39 -13.95 9.84 8.11
CA ASN A 39 -14.56 10.22 9.38
C ASN A 39 -14.21 9.25 10.54
N ILE A 40 -14.04 7.96 10.27
CA ILE A 40 -13.62 7.01 11.32
C ILE A 40 -12.14 7.22 11.69
N LEU A 41 -11.28 7.61 10.74
CA LEU A 41 -9.90 7.99 11.04
C LEU A 41 -9.84 9.22 11.95
N ILE A 42 -10.59 10.28 11.64
CA ILE A 42 -10.65 11.48 12.50
C ILE A 42 -11.04 11.10 13.93
N LYS A 43 -12.11 10.31 14.10
CA LYS A 43 -12.53 9.82 15.43
C LYS A 43 -11.43 9.02 16.14
N LYS A 44 -10.65 8.23 15.41
CA LYS A 44 -9.53 7.47 15.97
C LYS A 44 -8.38 8.38 16.40
N ALA A 45 -8.05 9.39 15.60
CA ALA A 45 -7.06 10.41 15.95
C ALA A 45 -7.47 11.21 17.20
N GLU A 46 -8.73 11.62 17.29
CA GLU A 46 -9.31 12.28 18.48
C GLU A 46 -9.25 11.42 19.73
N ASN A 47 -9.36 10.09 19.58
CA ASN A 47 -9.23 9.12 20.67
C ASN A 47 -7.76 8.74 20.98
N GLY A 48 -6.78 9.38 20.33
CA GLY A 48 -5.36 9.20 20.65
C GLY A 48 -4.65 8.10 19.85
N CYS A 49 -5.32 7.49 18.87
CA CYS A 49 -4.67 6.60 17.91
C CYS A 49 -3.88 7.44 16.89
N GLN A 50 -2.60 7.14 16.69
CA GLN A 50 -1.75 7.90 15.77
C GLN A 50 -2.04 7.49 14.32
N ILE A 51 -2.40 8.44 13.45
CA ILE A 51 -2.71 8.16 12.06
C ILE A 51 -1.73 8.87 11.15
N ASN A 52 -1.02 8.09 10.32
CA ASN A 52 -0.11 8.58 9.31
C ASN A 52 -0.70 8.24 7.93
N LEU A 53 -1.14 9.24 7.18
CA LEU A 53 -1.80 9.06 5.89
C LEU A 53 -0.96 9.66 4.77
N ILE A 54 -0.67 8.89 3.73
CA ILE A 54 -0.09 9.35 2.47
C ILE A 54 -1.15 9.19 1.38
N TYR A 55 -1.36 10.24 0.59
CA TYR A 55 -2.26 10.24 -0.56
C TYR A 55 -1.65 11.00 -1.74
N SER A 56 -2.08 10.66 -2.96
CA SER A 56 -1.52 11.27 -4.17
C SER A 56 -2.03 12.69 -4.40
N ALA A 57 -1.13 13.55 -4.86
CA ALA A 57 -1.40 14.89 -5.36
C ALA A 57 -2.12 14.83 -6.70
N ASP A 58 -3.37 14.40 -6.71
CA ASP A 58 -4.15 14.08 -7.91
C ASP A 58 -5.49 14.85 -7.89
N GLN A 59 -5.96 15.27 -9.07
CA GLN A 59 -7.23 15.99 -9.23
C GLN A 59 -8.42 15.21 -8.64
N ILE A 60 -8.38 13.88 -8.61
CA ILE A 60 -9.40 13.05 -7.98
C ILE A 60 -9.51 13.33 -6.48
N ASN A 61 -8.37 13.53 -5.81
CA ASN A 61 -8.34 13.87 -4.38
C ASN A 61 -8.68 15.35 -4.16
N ASP A 62 -8.20 16.25 -5.03
CA ASP A 62 -8.44 17.69 -4.93
C ASP A 62 -9.93 18.04 -5.17
N ASN A 63 -10.63 17.29 -6.02
CA ASN A 63 -12.08 17.43 -6.26
C ASN A 63 -12.95 16.70 -5.24
N SER A 64 -12.34 16.06 -4.24
CA SER A 64 -13.08 15.37 -3.18
C SER A 64 -13.61 16.35 -2.13
N LYS A 65 -14.57 15.90 -1.31
CA LYS A 65 -15.08 16.69 -0.17
C LYS A 65 -14.23 16.52 1.10
N ILE A 66 -13.16 15.72 1.05
CA ILE A 66 -12.33 15.42 2.20
C ILE A 66 -11.36 16.58 2.43
N ASP A 67 -11.43 17.19 3.60
CA ASP A 67 -10.36 18.06 4.09
C ASP A 67 -9.30 17.21 4.80
N PHE A 68 -8.26 16.80 4.07
CA PHE A 68 -7.16 16.00 4.62
C PHE A 68 -6.41 16.69 5.76
N ASN A 69 -6.40 18.03 5.82
CA ASN A 69 -5.73 18.76 6.89
C ASN A 69 -6.42 18.59 8.24
N SER A 70 -7.72 18.28 8.25
CA SER A 70 -8.45 17.98 9.48
C SER A 70 -7.92 16.74 10.20
N LEU A 71 -7.13 15.88 9.54
CA LEU A 71 -6.46 14.73 10.16
C LEU A 71 -5.21 15.11 10.95
N ASN A 72 -4.70 16.34 10.80
CA ASN A 72 -3.51 16.83 11.48
C ASN A 72 -3.82 17.19 12.96
N ILE A 73 -4.23 16.17 13.73
CA ILE A 73 -4.61 16.25 15.14
C ILE A 73 -3.58 15.47 15.97
N ARG A 74 -3.02 16.13 16.99
CA ARG A 74 -2.01 15.55 17.89
C ARG A 74 -0.81 14.98 17.10
N ALA A 75 -0.56 13.67 17.21
CA ALA A 75 0.52 12.97 16.52
C ALA A 75 0.14 12.46 15.12
N SER A 76 -1.10 12.67 14.69
CA SER A 76 -1.58 12.26 13.37
C SER A 76 -1.22 13.29 12.32
N LYS A 77 -0.87 12.82 11.11
CA LYS A 77 -0.48 13.66 9.97
C LYS A 77 -0.95 13.08 8.65
N ALA A 78 -1.38 13.96 7.75
CA ALA A 78 -1.63 13.65 6.34
C ALA A 78 -0.52 14.25 5.46
N PHE A 79 -0.06 13.48 4.48
CA PHE A 79 1.04 13.81 3.57
C PHE A 79 0.56 13.68 2.12
N ARG A 80 0.54 14.81 1.41
CA ARG A 80 0.18 14.87 -0.01
C ARG A 80 1.46 14.72 -0.84
N ILE A 81 1.56 13.66 -1.63
CA ILE A 81 2.79 13.33 -2.37
C ILE A 81 2.60 13.29 -3.88
N GLY A 82 3.69 13.44 -4.62
CA GLY A 82 3.65 13.49 -6.08
C GLY A 82 3.29 14.86 -6.62
N ASP A 83 3.13 14.94 -7.93
CA ASP A 83 2.80 16.15 -8.68
C ASP A 83 1.54 16.02 -9.54
N GLY A 84 0.91 14.83 -9.55
CA GLY A 84 -0.31 14.55 -10.31
C GLY A 84 -0.09 14.25 -11.80
N ASP A 85 1.12 14.53 -12.31
CA ASP A 85 1.43 14.47 -13.74
C ASP A 85 2.52 13.44 -14.08
N LYS A 86 3.57 13.31 -13.26
CA LYS A 86 4.74 12.46 -13.57
C LYS A 86 5.01 11.39 -12.53
N ILE A 87 4.64 11.62 -11.27
CA ILE A 87 4.88 10.67 -10.18
C ILE A 87 3.57 10.39 -9.45
N LEU A 88 2.93 9.29 -9.83
CA LEU A 88 1.73 8.77 -9.18
C LEU A 88 2.12 7.70 -8.17
N MET A 89 1.75 7.89 -6.89
CA MET A 89 1.80 6.82 -5.90
C MET A 89 0.56 5.95 -6.09
N HIS A 90 0.75 4.70 -6.55
CA HIS A 90 -0.33 3.75 -6.82
C HIS A 90 -0.55 2.73 -5.69
N ASN A 91 0.15 2.84 -4.56
CA ASN A 91 -0.06 1.91 -3.45
C ASN A 91 -1.48 2.05 -2.88
N LYS A 92 -2.03 0.92 -2.43
CA LYS A 92 -3.22 0.87 -1.57
C LYS A 92 -2.94 -0.12 -0.46
N PHE A 93 -2.42 0.37 0.65
CA PHE A 93 -2.27 -0.42 1.84
C PHE A 93 -2.56 0.37 3.11
N CYS A 94 -2.90 -0.35 4.15
CA CYS A 94 -3.11 0.14 5.50
C CYS A 94 -2.47 -0.85 6.47
N VAL A 95 -1.71 -0.36 7.45
CA VAL A 95 -1.17 -1.15 8.55
C VAL A 95 -1.74 -0.62 9.85
N ILE A 96 -2.40 -1.49 10.60
CA ILE A 96 -3.04 -1.19 11.88
C ILE A 96 -2.23 -1.86 12.99
N ASP A 97 -1.89 -1.09 14.02
CA ASP A 97 -1.24 -1.52 15.26
C ASP A 97 0.02 -2.40 15.07
N HIS A 98 0.73 -2.21 13.95
CA HIS A 98 1.94 -2.96 13.57
C HIS A 98 1.75 -4.49 13.44
N CYS A 99 0.52 -4.98 13.27
CA CYS A 99 0.25 -6.41 13.15
C CYS A 99 -0.87 -6.78 12.18
N THR A 100 -1.72 -5.83 11.78
CA THR A 100 -2.79 -6.06 10.82
C THR A 100 -2.51 -5.27 9.54
N ILE A 101 -2.48 -5.97 8.41
CA ILE A 101 -2.21 -5.39 7.09
C ILE A 101 -3.46 -5.55 6.24
N ILE A 102 -3.85 -4.47 5.56
CA ILE A 102 -4.87 -4.47 4.53
C ILE A 102 -4.21 -3.99 3.26
N THR A 103 -4.26 -4.76 2.18
CA THR A 103 -3.71 -4.35 0.87
C THR A 103 -4.52 -4.93 -0.28
N GLY A 104 -4.48 -4.31 -1.45
CA GLY A 104 -5.18 -4.81 -2.63
C GLY A 104 -5.27 -3.78 -3.73
N SER A 105 -6.23 -3.96 -4.63
CA SER A 105 -6.50 -3.04 -5.75
C SER A 105 -7.37 -1.85 -5.33
N TYR A 106 -8.15 -2.02 -4.25
CA TYR A 106 -9.18 -1.09 -3.81
C TYR A 106 -8.64 0.27 -3.34
N ASN A 107 -8.91 1.32 -4.13
CA ASN A 107 -8.75 2.71 -3.69
C ASN A 107 -9.85 3.08 -2.68
N TRP A 108 -9.55 3.97 -1.73
CA TRP A 108 -10.52 4.41 -0.70
C TRP A 108 -11.46 5.50 -1.25
N SER A 109 -12.04 5.22 -2.41
CA SER A 109 -12.88 6.14 -3.19
C SER A 109 -14.28 5.58 -3.35
N TYR A 110 -15.27 6.45 -3.56
CA TYR A 110 -16.63 5.99 -3.87
C TYR A 110 -16.71 5.24 -5.20
N LYS A 111 -15.84 5.57 -6.16
CA LYS A 111 -15.81 4.89 -7.47
C LYS A 111 -15.43 3.41 -7.35
N ALA A 112 -14.48 3.10 -6.47
CA ALA A 112 -14.04 1.74 -6.21
C ALA A 112 -15.15 0.82 -5.67
N GLU A 113 -16.18 1.36 -5.01
CA GLU A 113 -17.33 0.56 -4.53
C GLU A 113 -18.14 -0.07 -5.68
N THR A 114 -18.02 0.47 -6.90
CA THR A 114 -18.71 -0.04 -8.09
C THR A 114 -17.82 -0.83 -9.05
N ASN A 115 -16.52 -0.92 -8.75
CA ASN A 115 -15.55 -1.63 -9.57
C ASN A 115 -15.38 -3.06 -9.05
N PHE A 116 -14.87 -3.96 -9.90
CA PHE A 116 -14.37 -5.25 -9.45
C PHE A 116 -12.99 -5.08 -8.81
N GLU A 117 -12.98 -5.01 -7.50
CA GLU A 117 -11.80 -4.76 -6.68
C GLU A 117 -11.68 -5.83 -5.60
N ASN A 118 -10.51 -5.97 -5.01
CA ASN A 118 -10.30 -6.86 -3.88
C ASN A 118 -9.33 -6.26 -2.86
N ILE A 119 -9.44 -6.76 -1.64
CA ILE A 119 -8.43 -6.57 -0.59
C ILE A 119 -8.08 -7.91 0.04
N ILE A 120 -6.87 -7.99 0.58
CA ILE A 120 -6.39 -9.05 1.47
C ILE A 120 -6.18 -8.41 2.84
N ILE A 121 -6.67 -9.09 3.86
CA ILE A 121 -6.47 -8.71 5.26
C ILE A 121 -5.64 -9.80 5.92
N THR A 122 -4.45 -9.44 6.38
CA THR A 122 -3.55 -10.32 7.13
C THR A 122 -3.47 -9.81 8.57
N LYS A 123 -3.84 -10.65 9.53
CA LYS A 123 -3.82 -10.35 10.97
C LYS A 123 -2.71 -11.13 11.68
N ASP A 124 -2.21 -10.52 12.75
CA ASP A 124 -1.15 -11.07 13.60
C ASP A 124 0.11 -11.44 12.81
N ASP A 125 0.52 -10.55 11.91
CA ASP A 125 1.76 -10.66 11.14
C ASP A 125 2.58 -9.37 11.31
N THR A 126 3.43 -9.36 12.33
CA THR A 126 4.27 -8.19 12.64
C THR A 126 5.39 -8.00 11.63
N THR A 127 5.87 -9.09 11.03
CA THR A 127 6.98 -9.05 10.06
C THR A 127 6.54 -8.37 8.78
N LEU A 128 5.40 -8.79 8.22
CA LEU A 128 4.83 -8.16 7.03
C LEU A 128 4.43 -6.71 7.30
N ALA A 129 3.85 -6.43 8.48
CA ALA A 129 3.48 -5.07 8.86
C ALA A 129 4.69 -4.12 8.87
N VAL A 130 5.83 -4.57 9.39
CA VAL A 130 7.07 -3.78 9.38
C VAL A 130 7.54 -3.49 7.95
N GLN A 131 7.46 -4.46 7.03
CA GLN A 131 7.86 -4.25 5.64
C GLN A 131 7.01 -3.15 4.97
N PHE A 132 5.69 -3.17 5.16
CA PHE A 132 4.81 -2.11 4.64
C PHE A 132 5.04 -0.75 5.30
N ILE A 133 5.29 -0.72 6.62
CA ILE A 133 5.63 0.52 7.33
C ILE A 133 6.98 1.08 6.82
N SER A 134 7.95 0.22 6.54
CA SER A 134 9.23 0.64 5.95
C SER A 134 9.02 1.27 4.57
N GLU A 135 8.18 0.68 3.72
CA GLU A 135 7.82 1.27 2.42
C GLU A 135 7.08 2.61 2.59
N PHE A 136 6.16 2.72 3.55
CA PHE A 136 5.50 3.98 3.88
C PHE A 136 6.53 5.09 4.18
N TYR A 137 7.52 4.82 5.03
CA TYR A 137 8.56 5.79 5.36
C TYR A 137 9.50 6.09 4.19
N LYS A 138 9.81 5.10 3.35
CA LYS A 138 10.60 5.31 2.13
C LYS A 138 9.91 6.28 1.19
N ILE A 139 8.60 6.11 0.98
CA ILE A 139 7.77 7.02 0.20
C ILE A 139 7.76 8.40 0.85
N LYS A 140 7.45 8.51 2.15
CA LYS A 140 7.44 9.78 2.88
C LYS A 140 8.77 10.52 2.72
N LYS A 141 9.90 9.86 2.96
CA LYS A 141 11.25 10.44 2.90
C LYS A 141 11.60 11.00 1.51
N LYS A 142 11.11 10.37 0.43
CA LYS A 142 11.33 10.85 -0.94
C LYS A 142 10.73 12.24 -1.17
N PHE A 143 9.58 12.54 -0.56
CA PHE A 143 8.86 13.81 -0.77
C PHE A 143 9.03 14.81 0.38
N TYR A 144 9.33 14.32 1.59
CA TYR A 144 9.48 15.12 2.81
C TYR A 144 10.83 14.81 3.51
N PRO A 145 11.98 15.11 2.87
CA PRO A 145 13.30 14.74 3.41
C PRO A 145 13.71 15.52 4.67
N LYS A 146 13.08 16.67 4.93
CA LYS A 146 13.35 17.55 6.08
C LYS A 146 12.49 17.25 7.31
N ASP A 147 11.53 16.33 7.19
CA ASP A 147 10.66 15.93 8.29
C ASP A 147 11.44 14.91 9.13
N GLU A 148 12.31 15.42 10.01
CA GLU A 148 13.12 14.65 10.95
C GLU A 148 12.26 14.07 12.08
N GLU A 149 11.37 13.13 11.77
CA GLU A 149 10.85 12.25 12.80
C GLU A 149 11.86 11.12 13.02
N GLU A 150 12.16 10.81 14.29
CA GLU A 150 12.85 9.57 14.68
C GLU A 150 12.07 8.39 14.08
N ILE A 151 12.49 7.93 12.92
CA ILE A 151 12.03 6.68 12.35
C ILE A 151 12.38 5.65 13.43
N LYS A 152 11.37 5.09 14.12
CA LYS A 152 11.54 3.83 14.84
C LYS A 152 11.72 2.74 13.80
N TYR A 153 12.85 2.79 13.12
CA TYR A 153 13.28 1.81 12.16
C TYR A 153 13.31 0.49 12.91
N PHE A 154 12.56 -0.48 12.42
CA PHE A 154 12.58 -1.84 12.92
C PHE A 154 13.48 -2.64 11.98
N PRO A 155 14.81 -2.62 12.17
CA PRO A 155 15.74 -3.37 11.35
C PRO A 155 15.53 -4.86 11.61
N LEU A 156 14.63 -5.51 10.87
CA LEU A 156 14.28 -6.91 11.06
C LEU A 156 15.54 -7.78 11.17
N ASP A 157 16.51 -7.59 10.27
CA ASP A 157 17.77 -8.34 10.27
C ASP A 157 18.63 -8.12 11.52
N LYS A 158 18.67 -6.88 12.04
CA LYS A 158 19.40 -6.57 13.27
C LYS A 158 18.66 -7.14 14.47
N ILE A 159 17.34 -7.09 14.47
CA ILE A 159 16.48 -7.58 15.55
C ILE A 159 16.52 -9.09 15.63
N ILE A 160 16.48 -9.80 14.49
CA ILE A 160 16.69 -11.25 14.42
C ILE A 160 18.03 -11.60 15.07
N LYS A 161 19.12 -10.94 14.67
CA LYS A 161 20.45 -11.14 15.29
C LYS A 161 20.46 -10.84 16.79
N GLN A 162 19.77 -9.77 17.23
CA GLN A 162 19.69 -9.40 18.63
C GLN A 162 18.87 -10.39 19.47
N ILE A 163 17.79 -10.92 18.92
CA ILE A 163 16.94 -11.93 19.56
C ILE A 163 17.64 -13.30 19.57
N GLU A 164 18.44 -13.60 18.55
CA GLU A 164 19.30 -14.78 18.51
C GLU A 164 20.40 -14.72 19.59
N ILE A 165 20.95 -13.52 19.86
CA ILE A 165 21.82 -13.28 21.02
C ILE A 165 21.08 -13.56 22.34
N LEU A 166 19.82 -13.12 22.50
CA LEU A 166 19.04 -13.45 23.70
C LEU A 166 18.91 -14.95 23.89
N LYS A 167 18.57 -15.69 22.83
CA LYS A 167 18.50 -17.16 22.86
C LYS A 167 19.82 -17.77 23.30
N ASN A 168 20.95 -17.27 22.80
CA ASN A 168 22.27 -17.76 23.21
C ASN A 168 22.55 -17.47 24.69
N TYR A 169 22.20 -16.29 25.21
CA TYR A 169 22.34 -16.01 26.64
C TYR A 169 21.48 -16.92 27.52
N ILE A 170 20.26 -17.27 27.07
CA ILE A 170 19.42 -18.24 27.78
C ILE A 170 20.09 -19.63 27.79
N LEU A 171 20.62 -20.07 26.64
CA LEU A 171 21.30 -21.37 26.51
C LEU A 171 22.62 -21.46 27.30
N LEU A 172 23.31 -20.33 27.48
CA LEU A 172 24.55 -20.22 28.26
C LEU A 172 24.29 -19.94 29.75
N GLU A 173 23.03 -19.84 30.18
CA GLU A 173 22.61 -19.52 31.55
C GLU A 173 23.16 -18.16 32.07
N GLU A 174 23.49 -17.22 31.18
CA GLU A 174 24.01 -15.89 31.52
C GLU A 174 22.87 -14.89 31.83
N ILE A 175 22.21 -15.07 32.98
CA ILE A 175 21.00 -14.32 33.34
C ILE A 175 21.23 -12.80 33.48
N GLU A 176 22.40 -12.37 33.96
CA GLU A 176 22.71 -10.94 34.09
C GLU A 176 22.82 -10.23 32.75
N GLU A 177 23.52 -10.83 31.79
CA GLU A 177 23.67 -10.28 30.44
C GLU A 177 22.36 -10.35 29.66
N LEU A 178 21.58 -11.42 29.85
CA LEU A 178 20.23 -11.55 29.31
C LEU A 178 19.33 -10.37 29.71
N LYS A 179 19.27 -10.03 31.01
CA LYS A 179 18.45 -8.92 31.52
C LYS A 179 18.93 -7.57 30.99
N LYS A 180 20.24 -7.33 30.92
CA LYS A 180 20.81 -6.10 30.33
C LYS A 180 20.46 -5.95 28.85
N TYR A 181 20.48 -7.04 28.09
CA TYR A 181 20.20 -7.01 26.66
C TYR A 181 18.70 -6.92 26.36
N ALA A 182 17.86 -7.55 27.18
CA ALA A 182 16.40 -7.45 27.10
C ALA A 182 15.91 -6.00 27.29
N LEU A 183 16.51 -5.24 28.22
CA LEU A 183 16.20 -3.82 28.41
C LEU A 183 16.45 -3.00 27.13
N LYS A 184 17.51 -3.30 26.36
CA LYS A 184 17.80 -2.60 25.10
C LYS A 184 16.73 -2.84 24.03
N LEU A 185 16.03 -3.97 24.08
CA LEU A 185 14.96 -4.32 23.14
C LEU A 185 13.61 -3.71 23.51
N GLN A 186 13.45 -3.10 24.70
CA GLN A 186 12.23 -2.38 25.08
C GLN A 186 11.90 -1.21 24.15
N ILE A 187 12.91 -0.68 23.43
CA ILE A 187 12.69 0.33 22.38
C ILE A 187 11.72 -0.16 21.30
N TYR A 188 11.58 -1.48 21.14
CA TYR A 188 10.69 -2.16 20.22
C TYR A 188 9.38 -2.67 20.86
N ASN A 189 8.96 -2.09 21.99
CA ASN A 189 7.72 -2.44 22.71
C ASN A 189 6.41 -2.28 21.90
N PHE A 190 6.49 -1.76 20.67
CA PHE A 190 5.38 -1.72 19.74
C PHE A 190 5.15 -3.05 19.02
N ASN A 191 6.16 -3.93 18.95
CA ASN A 191 6.04 -5.27 18.37
C ASN A 191 5.52 -6.26 19.44
N THR A 192 4.40 -6.94 19.14
CA THR A 192 3.74 -7.85 20.08
C THR A 192 4.60 -9.07 20.42
N ASP A 193 5.33 -9.60 19.45
CA ASP A 193 6.16 -10.81 19.62
C ASP A 193 7.36 -10.49 20.52
N ILE A 194 7.99 -9.33 20.32
CA ILE A 194 9.06 -8.85 21.21
C ILE A 194 8.53 -8.63 22.62
N VAL A 195 7.36 -8.01 22.78
CA VAL A 195 6.76 -7.81 24.11
C VAL A 195 6.49 -9.15 24.80
N GLN A 196 6.01 -10.16 24.07
CA GLN A 196 5.83 -11.50 24.61
C GLN A 196 7.16 -12.13 25.05
N ILE A 197 8.20 -12.05 24.21
CA ILE A 197 9.55 -12.55 24.53
C ILE A 197 10.10 -11.86 25.79
N LEU A 198 10.00 -10.52 25.88
CA LEU A 198 10.48 -9.75 27.02
C LEU A 198 9.73 -10.11 28.31
N ASN A 199 8.41 -10.28 28.25
CA ASN A 199 7.59 -10.69 29.39
C ASN A 199 7.93 -12.11 29.89
N LEU A 200 8.26 -13.03 28.98
CA LEU A 200 8.67 -14.40 29.35
C LEU A 200 10.05 -14.38 30.03
N ILE A 201 10.98 -13.58 29.51
CA ILE A 201 12.31 -13.38 30.13
C ILE A 201 12.18 -12.75 31.53
N GLU A 202 11.29 -11.77 31.71
CA GLU A 202 11.05 -11.13 33.01
C GLU A 202 10.45 -12.10 34.05
N LYS A 203 9.61 -13.05 33.60
CA LYS A 203 9.02 -14.09 34.45
C LYS A 203 9.92 -15.30 34.68
N GLU A 204 11.14 -15.30 34.12
CA GLU A 204 12.10 -16.41 34.17
C GLU A 204 11.55 -17.73 33.57
N ASP A 205 10.56 -17.63 32.67
CA ASP A 205 10.03 -18.75 31.88
C ASP A 205 10.88 -18.92 30.61
N LEU A 206 12.10 -19.42 30.83
CA LEU A 206 13.15 -19.51 29.81
C LEU A 206 12.84 -20.54 28.72
N GLU A 207 12.17 -21.63 29.07
CA GLU A 207 11.82 -22.70 28.13
C GLU A 207 10.79 -22.20 27.10
N THR A 208 9.74 -21.51 27.57
CA THR A 208 8.74 -20.90 26.68
C THR A 208 9.37 -19.75 25.89
N ALA A 209 10.26 -18.96 26.50
CA ALA A 209 10.99 -17.89 25.80
C ALA A 209 11.80 -18.41 24.61
N ILE A 210 12.56 -19.51 24.76
CA ILE A 210 13.33 -20.12 23.66
C ILE A 210 12.41 -20.53 22.51
N LYS A 211 11.26 -21.13 22.85
CA LYS A 211 10.26 -21.55 21.85
C LYS A 211 9.72 -20.35 21.08
N THR A 212 9.25 -19.32 21.79
CA THR A 212 8.72 -18.09 21.17
C THR A 212 9.78 -17.38 20.33
N ILE A 213 11.03 -17.32 20.78
CA ILE A 213 12.15 -16.76 20.01
C ILE A 213 12.38 -17.58 18.73
N THR A 214 12.38 -18.91 18.82
CA THR A 214 12.64 -19.78 17.67
C THR A 214 11.49 -19.69 16.65
N ASP A 215 10.25 -19.63 17.12
CA ASP A 215 9.06 -19.41 16.28
C ASP A 215 9.11 -18.04 15.61
N PHE A 216 9.50 -16.99 16.34
CA PHE A 216 9.68 -15.64 15.77
C PHE A 216 10.74 -15.63 14.66
N ILE A 217 11.93 -16.17 14.93
CA ILE A 217 13.03 -16.23 13.94
C ILE A 217 12.59 -17.05 12.72
N SER A 218 11.98 -18.22 12.93
CA SER A 218 11.50 -19.07 11.83
C SER A 218 10.44 -18.36 10.98
N ASN A 219 9.48 -17.66 11.59
CA ASN A 219 8.46 -16.92 10.85
C ASN A 219 9.05 -15.76 10.04
N CYS A 220 10.05 -15.06 10.59
CA CYS A 220 10.79 -14.05 9.84
C CYS A 220 11.62 -14.66 8.71
N GLN A 221 12.27 -15.81 8.94
CA GLN A 221 13.12 -16.48 7.96
C GLN A 221 12.34 -17.19 6.84
N GLN A 222 11.11 -17.64 7.11
CA GLN A 222 10.22 -18.20 6.09
C GLN A 222 9.80 -17.18 5.01
N THR A 223 10.00 -15.88 5.25
CA THR A 223 9.80 -14.82 4.24
C THR A 223 11.11 -14.22 3.73
N THR A 224 12.28 -14.63 4.23
CA THR A 224 13.57 -14.26 3.62
C THR A 224 13.95 -15.29 2.57
N ILE A 225 13.50 -15.06 1.34
CA ILE A 225 14.27 -15.52 0.19
C ILE A 225 15.63 -14.81 0.31
N TRP A 226 16.72 -15.56 0.42
CA TRP A 226 18.06 -15.02 0.21
C TRP A 226 18.08 -14.39 -1.18
N THR A 227 17.97 -13.05 -1.24
CA THR A 227 18.08 -12.33 -2.49
C THR A 227 19.55 -12.04 -2.70
N ASP A 228 20.15 -12.82 -3.60
CA ASP A 228 21.35 -12.42 -4.29
C ASP A 228 21.18 -10.97 -4.75
N PRO A 229 22.13 -10.05 -4.45
CA PRO A 229 22.09 -8.67 -4.90
C PRO A 229 21.81 -8.55 -6.41
N GLU A 230 22.35 -9.47 -7.23
CA GLU A 230 22.08 -9.48 -8.67
C GLU A 230 20.63 -9.86 -8.98
N ILE A 231 20.02 -10.80 -8.24
CA ILE A 231 18.61 -11.17 -8.41
C ILE A 231 17.69 -10.03 -7.96
N ALA A 232 18.07 -9.28 -6.91
CA ALA A 232 17.31 -8.11 -6.47
C ALA A 232 17.35 -6.99 -7.52
N GLU A 233 18.52 -6.74 -8.12
CA GLU A 233 18.70 -5.78 -9.20
C GLU A 233 17.93 -6.18 -10.47
N LEU A 234 18.04 -7.45 -10.88
CA LEU A 234 17.28 -8.01 -11.99
C LEU A 234 15.77 -7.99 -11.74
N LYS A 235 15.31 -8.23 -10.50
CA LYS A 235 13.88 -8.10 -10.15
C LYS A 235 13.40 -6.65 -10.24
N LEU A 236 14.22 -5.70 -9.80
CA LEU A 236 13.92 -4.27 -9.95
C LEU A 236 13.86 -3.89 -11.43
N GLU A 237 14.75 -4.41 -12.26
CA GLU A 237 14.75 -4.21 -13.70
C GLU A 237 13.52 -4.84 -14.36
N ILE A 238 13.18 -6.09 -14.04
CA ILE A 238 11.94 -6.75 -14.50
C ILE A 238 10.72 -5.92 -14.10
N HIS A 239 10.69 -5.38 -12.88
CA HIS A 239 9.56 -4.57 -12.42
C HIS A 239 9.50 -3.21 -13.12
N SER A 240 10.66 -2.61 -13.42
CA SER A 240 10.75 -1.40 -14.25
C SER A 240 10.22 -1.66 -15.66
N LEU A 241 10.64 -2.76 -16.29
CA LEU A 241 10.19 -3.17 -17.62
C LEU A 241 8.69 -3.51 -17.63
N GLN A 242 8.16 -4.15 -16.59
CA GLN A 242 6.73 -4.38 -16.44
C GLN A 242 5.95 -3.07 -16.36
N ASN A 243 6.47 -2.07 -15.65
CA ASN A 243 5.85 -0.76 -15.58
C ASN A 243 5.87 -0.03 -16.93
N GLU A 244 6.96 -0.15 -17.71
CA GLU A 244 7.02 0.36 -19.08
C GLU A 244 6.04 -0.35 -20.00
N ILE A 245 5.95 -1.68 -19.95
CA ILE A 245 4.99 -2.45 -20.76
C ILE A 245 3.55 -2.02 -20.43
N ASN A 246 3.22 -1.88 -19.15
CA ASN A 246 1.91 -1.41 -18.72
C ASN A 246 1.64 0.02 -19.22
N ALA A 247 2.64 0.89 -19.23
CA ALA A 247 2.51 2.24 -19.79
C ALA A 247 2.21 2.20 -21.30
N PHE A 248 2.93 1.36 -22.06
CA PHE A 248 2.69 1.20 -23.50
C PHE A 248 1.33 0.56 -23.81
N ASP A 249 0.87 -0.42 -23.03
CA ASP A 249 -0.46 -1.00 -23.20
C ASP A 249 -1.56 0.04 -22.93
N ASN A 250 -1.36 0.92 -21.95
CA ASN A 250 -2.28 2.02 -21.68
C ASN A 250 -2.31 3.03 -22.84
N GLU A 251 -1.14 3.40 -23.38
CA GLU A 251 -1.05 4.29 -24.54
C GLU A 251 -1.73 3.68 -25.78
N ARG A 252 -1.58 2.36 -25.98
CA ARG A 252 -2.30 1.63 -27.04
C ARG A 252 -3.81 1.74 -26.87
N ILE A 253 -4.33 1.53 -25.66
CA ILE A 253 -5.77 1.62 -25.37
C ILE A 253 -6.30 3.04 -25.63
N GLU A 254 -5.53 4.09 -25.32
CA GLU A 254 -5.92 5.46 -25.63
C GLU A 254 -5.96 5.73 -27.14
N LEU A 255 -4.94 5.29 -27.87
CA LEU A 255 -4.89 5.41 -29.33
C LEU A 255 -6.05 4.67 -29.99
N GLU A 256 -6.38 3.46 -29.53
CA GLU A 256 -7.54 2.68 -30.01
C GLU A 256 -8.86 3.44 -29.78
N LYS A 257 -9.03 4.08 -28.62
CA LYS A 257 -10.20 4.93 -28.35
C LYS A 257 -10.28 6.12 -29.29
N ILE A 258 -9.16 6.81 -29.53
CA ILE A 258 -9.10 7.95 -30.45
C ILE A 258 -9.48 7.50 -31.86
N LEU A 259 -8.94 6.38 -32.32
CA LEU A 259 -9.24 5.79 -33.63
C LEU A 259 -10.72 5.42 -33.75
N SER A 260 -11.29 4.77 -32.73
CA SER A 260 -12.70 4.43 -32.70
C SER A 260 -13.59 5.69 -32.75
N ASN A 261 -13.23 6.73 -32.01
CA ASN A 261 -13.98 7.98 -32.01
C ASN A 261 -13.87 8.72 -33.36
N PHE A 262 -12.68 8.73 -33.95
CA PHE A 262 -12.48 9.26 -35.30
C PHE A 262 -13.34 8.52 -36.33
N HIS A 263 -13.35 7.19 -36.31
CA HIS A 263 -14.19 6.38 -37.21
C HIS A 263 -15.68 6.66 -37.03
N TYR A 264 -16.14 6.85 -35.80
CA TYR A 264 -17.52 7.22 -35.51
C TYR A 264 -17.86 8.59 -36.11
N CYS A 265 -17.05 9.63 -35.83
CA CYS A 265 -17.26 10.98 -36.35
C CYS A 265 -17.18 11.02 -37.88
N HIS A 266 -16.15 10.41 -38.46
CA HIS A 266 -15.98 10.30 -39.91
C HIS A 266 -17.20 9.65 -40.57
N SER A 267 -17.68 8.52 -40.05
CA SER A 267 -18.86 7.83 -40.59
C SER A 267 -20.13 8.68 -40.46
N LYS A 268 -20.31 9.35 -39.32
CA LYS A 268 -21.50 10.16 -39.04
C LYS A 268 -21.56 11.43 -39.90
N GLU A 269 -20.46 12.16 -40.01
CA GLU A 269 -20.42 13.47 -40.66
C GLU A 269 -20.15 13.36 -42.17
N LEU A 270 -19.15 12.56 -42.57
CA LEU A 270 -18.73 12.45 -43.96
C LEU A 270 -19.46 11.33 -44.72
N GLY A 271 -19.98 10.31 -44.02
CA GLY A 271 -20.69 9.20 -44.65
C GLY A 271 -21.81 9.61 -45.60
N PRO A 272 -22.76 10.49 -45.19
CA PRO A 272 -23.82 10.96 -46.07
C PRO A 272 -23.30 11.74 -47.30
N ILE A 273 -22.24 12.52 -47.13
CA ILE A 273 -21.62 13.32 -48.20
C ILE A 273 -20.93 12.39 -49.21
N ILE A 274 -20.16 11.41 -48.74
CA ILE A 274 -19.51 10.40 -49.58
C ILE A 274 -20.54 9.64 -50.40
N LEU A 275 -21.65 9.19 -49.79
CA LEU A 275 -22.74 8.53 -50.50
C LEU A 275 -23.36 9.42 -51.58
N LYS A 276 -23.49 10.72 -51.32
CA LYS A 276 -24.02 11.68 -52.31
C LYS A 276 -23.05 11.87 -53.47
N ILE A 277 -21.75 11.99 -53.22
CA ILE A 277 -20.72 12.07 -54.26
C ILE A 277 -20.72 10.81 -55.13
N LEU A 278 -20.81 9.61 -54.52
CA LEU A 278 -20.86 8.35 -55.25
C LEU A 278 -22.10 8.25 -56.15
N LYS A 279 -23.26 8.70 -55.68
CA LYS A 279 -24.49 8.78 -56.50
C LYS A 279 -24.30 9.72 -57.69
N LEU A 280 -23.74 10.91 -57.48
CA LEU A 280 -23.49 11.89 -58.55
C LEU A 280 -22.48 11.37 -59.57
N ARG A 281 -21.40 10.70 -59.13
CA ARG A 281 -20.43 10.05 -60.04
C ARG A 281 -21.08 8.95 -60.87
N LYS A 282 -21.96 8.14 -60.28
CA LYS A 282 -22.71 7.10 -61.00
C LYS A 282 -23.62 7.71 -62.08
N GLN A 283 -24.28 8.83 -61.77
CA GLN A 283 -25.12 9.55 -62.74
C GLN A 283 -24.29 10.13 -63.89
N LYS A 284 -23.17 10.79 -63.57
CA LYS A 284 -22.23 11.28 -64.59
C LYS A 284 -21.75 10.15 -65.51
N TYR A 285 -21.36 9.02 -64.95
CA TYR A 285 -20.86 7.89 -65.74
C TYR A 285 -21.94 7.28 -66.67
N LYS A 286 -23.22 7.34 -66.29
CA LYS A 286 -24.32 6.96 -67.19
C LYS A 286 -24.48 7.98 -68.32
N TYR A 287 -24.45 9.27 -67.99
CA TYR A 287 -24.56 10.35 -68.97
C TYR A 287 -23.41 10.33 -69.98
N ASP A 288 -22.19 10.08 -69.54
CA ASP A 288 -20.98 9.96 -70.38
C ASP A 288 -20.98 8.66 -71.24
N LYS A 289 -21.90 7.72 -70.99
CA LYS A 289 -22.08 6.50 -71.80
C LYS A 289 -23.22 6.62 -72.82
N GLU A 290 -24.16 7.53 -72.58
CA GLU A 290 -25.34 7.77 -73.42
C GLU A 290 -25.14 8.91 -74.44
N ASN A 291 -24.06 9.70 -74.29
CA ASN A 291 -23.56 10.68 -75.26
C ASN A 291 -22.15 10.30 -75.73
#